data_AF-A0A951M2D6-F1
#
_entry.id   AF-A0A951M2D6-F1
#
_cell.length_a   1.000
_cell.length_b   1.000
_cell.length_c   1.000
_cell.angle_alpha   90.00
_cell.angle_beta   90.00
_cell.angle_gamma   90.00
#
_symmetry.space_group_name_H-M   'P 1'
#
loop_
_entity.id
_entity.type
_entity.pdbx_description
1 polymer ?
#
loop_
_entity_poly.entity_id
_entity_poly.type
_entity_poly.pdbx_seq_one_letter_code
_entity_poly.pdbx_strand_id
1 'polypeptide(L)'
;GFSARLFGQNGDIPAAGDYDGDGKTDLGVFRPSTGTFYLQRSNAGFGSVQFGTNGDKPVPGDYDGDGKTDVAVFRPSTGFWYLQRTTAGFIGVSFGQNGDYPAEGDYDADGKTDIAVFRPSTGYWYISGTTAGFSATLFGNSQDRPAPGDYDGDGKTDKAVFRTTTGGWYLQRSTAGYLGVQFGAVGDLPVPAAYVSN
;
A
#
# COMPACT_ATOMS: atom_id res chain seq x y z
N GLY A 1 -2.52 0.78 29.10
CA GLY A 1 -1.07 0.60 29.24
C GLY A 1 -0.51 0.32 27.87
N PHE A 2 0.65 0.88 27.52
CA PHE A 2 1.31 0.59 26.25
C PHE A 2 1.91 -0.82 26.27
N SER A 3 1.64 -1.62 25.24
CA SER A 3 2.30 -2.91 25.01
C SER A 3 2.95 -2.90 23.64
N ALA A 4 4.25 -3.21 23.57
CA ALA A 4 4.95 -3.44 22.32
C ALA A 4 5.20 -4.94 22.15
N ARG A 5 4.95 -5.47 20.96
CA ARG A 5 5.28 -6.84 20.59
C ARG A 5 6.26 -6.80 19.42
N LEU A 6 7.46 -7.34 19.62
CA LEU A 6 8.40 -7.52 18.53
C LEU A 6 7.81 -8.56 17.56
N PHE A 7 7.66 -8.18 16.29
CA PHE A 7 7.18 -9.08 15.25
C PHE A 7 7.95 -8.81 13.95
N GLY A 8 8.64 -9.85 13.47
CA GLY A 8 9.56 -9.76 12.32
C GLY A 8 11.03 -9.73 12.69
N GLN A 9 11.87 -9.68 11.65
CA GLN A 9 13.33 -9.63 11.71
C GLN A 9 13.86 -8.42 10.94
N ASN A 10 15.15 -8.11 11.11
CA ASN A 10 15.78 -7.03 10.37
C ASN A 10 15.65 -7.25 8.85
N GLY A 11 15.15 -6.25 8.14
CA GLY A 11 14.90 -6.29 6.70
C GLY A 11 13.52 -6.84 6.30
N ASP A 12 12.71 -7.33 7.24
CA ASP A 12 11.29 -7.59 6.97
C ASP A 12 10.56 -6.25 6.75
N ILE A 13 9.61 -6.23 5.82
CA ILE A 13 8.82 -5.06 5.45
C ILE A 13 7.44 -5.16 6.12
N PRO A 14 6.91 -4.11 6.78
CA PRO A 14 5.57 -4.12 7.31
C PRO A 14 4.52 -4.47 6.25
N ALA A 15 3.58 -5.33 6.61
CA ALA A 15 2.48 -5.77 5.77
C ALA A 15 1.30 -6.15 6.68
N ALA A 16 0.89 -5.23 7.55
CA ALA A 16 -0.27 -5.43 8.41
C ALA A 16 -1.58 -5.27 7.60
N GLY A 17 -2.68 -5.76 8.16
CA GLY A 17 -4.00 -5.80 7.53
C GLY A 17 -4.93 -6.77 8.26
N ASP A 18 -6.23 -6.73 8.01
CA ASP A 18 -7.19 -7.69 8.56
C ASP A 18 -7.24 -8.95 7.68
N TYR A 19 -6.35 -9.91 7.94
CA TYR A 19 -6.19 -11.10 7.10
C TYR A 19 -7.16 -12.24 7.47
N ASP A 20 -7.82 -12.18 8.63
CA ASP A 20 -8.81 -13.17 9.03
C ASP A 20 -10.27 -12.68 8.97
N GLY A 21 -10.48 -11.38 8.71
CA GLY A 21 -11.79 -10.76 8.46
C GLY A 21 -12.60 -10.55 9.72
N ASP A 22 -11.93 -10.33 10.86
CA ASP A 22 -12.58 -10.14 12.16
C ASP A 22 -12.78 -8.66 12.52
N GLY A 23 -12.45 -7.75 11.59
CA GLY A 23 -12.54 -6.30 11.74
C GLY A 23 -11.36 -5.70 12.51
N LYS A 24 -10.31 -6.47 12.84
CA LYS A 24 -9.11 -5.96 13.48
C LYS A 24 -7.91 -6.07 12.55
N THR A 25 -7.04 -5.08 12.62
CA THR A 25 -5.72 -5.19 12.00
C THR A 25 -4.89 -6.29 12.66
N ASP A 26 -4.38 -7.20 11.85
CA ASP A 26 -3.38 -8.19 12.24
C ASP A 26 -1.96 -7.66 12.07
N LEU A 27 -1.04 -8.20 12.87
CA LEU A 27 0.38 -7.94 12.67
C LEU A 27 0.87 -8.78 11.48
N GLY A 28 1.49 -8.14 10.50
CA GLY A 28 2.04 -8.81 9.34
C GLY A 28 3.36 -8.21 8.90
N VAL A 29 4.27 -9.08 8.45
CA VAL A 29 5.52 -8.68 7.82
C VAL A 29 5.82 -9.55 6.60
N PHE A 30 6.40 -8.95 5.57
CA PHE A 30 6.93 -9.66 4.40
C PHE A 30 8.44 -9.76 4.48
N ARG A 31 8.97 -10.97 4.31
CA ARG A 31 10.40 -11.24 4.24
C ARG A 31 10.87 -11.27 2.79
N PRO A 32 11.61 -10.27 2.31
CA PRO A 32 12.02 -10.20 0.91
C PRO A 32 13.02 -11.28 0.50
N SER A 33 13.81 -11.83 1.44
CA SER A 33 14.79 -12.87 1.12
C SER A 33 14.14 -14.20 0.71
N THR A 34 12.93 -14.47 1.18
CA THR A 34 12.20 -15.73 0.91
C THR A 34 10.87 -15.54 0.19
N GLY A 35 10.39 -14.29 0.05
CA GLY A 35 9.09 -14.01 -0.53
C GLY A 35 7.94 -14.48 0.36
N THR A 36 8.07 -14.31 1.68
CA THR A 36 7.15 -14.92 2.66
C THR A 36 6.49 -13.87 3.53
N PHE A 37 5.17 -13.92 3.62
CA PHE A 37 4.38 -13.21 4.62
C PHE A 37 4.34 -14.02 5.91
N TYR A 38 4.62 -13.37 7.04
CA TYR A 38 4.42 -13.90 8.38
C TYR A 38 3.35 -13.07 9.05
N LEU A 39 2.30 -13.73 9.51
CA LEU A 39 1.08 -13.09 10.00
C LEU A 39 0.79 -13.59 11.41
N GLN A 40 0.45 -12.67 12.30
CA GLN A 40 -0.11 -12.96 13.60
C GLN A 40 -1.53 -12.42 13.59
N ARG A 41 -2.43 -13.29 13.15
CA ARG A 41 -3.84 -13.00 12.99
C ARG A 41 -4.56 -12.99 14.33
N SER A 42 -5.51 -12.08 14.49
CA SER A 42 -6.09 -11.76 15.79
C SER A 42 -7.06 -12.84 16.28
N ASN A 43 -7.73 -13.54 15.35
CA ASN A 43 -8.66 -14.64 15.61
C ASN A 43 -8.18 -16.00 15.04
N ALA A 44 -7.16 -16.01 14.16
CA ALA A 44 -6.59 -17.24 13.59
C ALA A 44 -5.15 -17.56 14.05
N GLY A 45 -4.52 -16.71 14.85
CA GLY A 45 -3.18 -16.92 15.37
C GLY A 45 -2.06 -16.80 14.33
N PHE A 46 -0.87 -17.32 14.67
CA PHE A 46 0.30 -17.23 13.80
C PHE A 46 0.18 -18.13 12.56
N GLY A 47 0.61 -17.61 11.41
CA GLY A 47 0.72 -18.35 10.17
C GLY A 47 1.74 -17.72 9.22
N SER A 48 2.09 -18.43 8.16
CA SER A 48 2.96 -17.92 7.11
C SER A 48 2.46 -18.32 5.73
N VAL A 49 2.59 -17.41 4.77
CA VAL A 49 2.21 -17.63 3.37
C VAL A 49 3.39 -17.26 2.49
N GLN A 50 3.94 -18.21 1.74
CA GLN A 50 4.96 -17.89 0.74
C GLN A 50 4.26 -17.41 -0.53
N PHE A 51 4.34 -16.11 -0.79
CA PHE A 51 3.72 -15.49 -1.94
C PHE A 51 4.57 -14.32 -2.42
N GLY A 52 5.46 -14.61 -3.37
CA GLY A 52 6.43 -13.66 -3.89
C GLY A 52 7.80 -14.30 -4.02
N THR A 53 8.74 -13.48 -4.47
CA THR A 53 10.13 -13.86 -4.73
C THR A 53 11.06 -12.75 -4.28
N ASN A 54 12.38 -13.00 -4.32
CA ASN A 54 13.35 -11.99 -3.96
C ASN A 54 13.24 -10.74 -4.86
N GLY A 55 13.13 -9.57 -4.23
CA GLY A 55 12.98 -8.28 -4.91
C GLY A 55 11.54 -7.78 -5.06
N ASP A 56 10.55 -8.65 -4.83
CA ASP A 56 9.15 -8.23 -4.80
C ASP A 56 8.86 -7.32 -3.58
N LYS A 57 7.85 -6.46 -3.71
CA LYS A 57 7.37 -5.54 -2.67
C LYS A 57 5.99 -6.00 -2.20
N PRO A 58 5.72 -6.08 -0.89
CA PRO A 58 4.38 -6.40 -0.40
C PRO A 58 3.43 -5.24 -0.69
N VAL A 59 2.23 -5.57 -1.13
CA VAL A 59 1.14 -4.62 -1.43
C VAL A 59 -0.20 -5.19 -0.96
N PRO A 60 -0.34 -5.52 0.34
CA PRO A 60 -1.56 -6.16 0.83
C PRO A 60 -2.76 -5.20 0.77
N GLY A 61 -3.95 -5.73 0.48
CA GLY A 61 -5.20 -4.97 0.40
C GLY A 61 -6.38 -5.88 0.08
N ASP A 62 -7.61 -5.42 0.29
CA ASP A 62 -8.83 -6.15 -0.09
C ASP A 62 -9.14 -5.90 -1.57
N TYR A 63 -8.63 -6.73 -2.48
CA TYR A 63 -8.75 -6.52 -3.92
C TYR A 63 -9.99 -7.17 -4.53
N ASP A 64 -10.69 -8.05 -3.80
CA ASP A 64 -11.94 -8.66 -4.26
C ASP A 64 -13.20 -8.15 -3.55
N GLY A 65 -13.04 -7.39 -2.47
CA GLY A 65 -14.11 -6.73 -1.71
C GLY A 65 -14.81 -7.67 -0.74
N ASP A 66 -14.12 -8.68 -0.23
CA ASP A 66 -14.67 -9.65 0.73
C ASP A 66 -14.51 -9.23 2.20
N GLY A 67 -13.89 -8.07 2.44
CA GLY A 67 -13.59 -7.54 3.76
C GLY A 67 -12.30 -8.10 4.37
N LYS A 68 -11.50 -8.87 3.64
CA LYS A 68 -10.21 -9.40 4.09
C LYS A 68 -9.07 -8.79 3.31
N THR A 69 -7.96 -8.60 3.99
CA THR A 69 -6.71 -8.25 3.34
C THR A 69 -6.17 -9.44 2.57
N ASP A 70 -6.02 -9.27 1.26
CA ASP A 70 -5.38 -10.24 0.39
C ASP A 70 -3.86 -10.15 0.47
N VAL A 71 -3.22 -11.29 0.23
CA VAL A 71 -1.76 -11.33 0.08
C VAL A 71 -1.41 -10.98 -1.36
N ALA A 72 -0.69 -9.88 -1.56
CA ALA A 72 -0.28 -9.43 -2.90
C ALA A 72 1.14 -8.85 -2.90
N VAL A 73 1.77 -8.93 -4.08
CA VAL A 73 3.11 -8.38 -4.32
C VAL A 73 3.20 -7.62 -5.65
N PHE A 74 3.97 -6.54 -5.64
CA PHE A 74 4.44 -5.84 -6.83
C PHE A 74 5.86 -6.26 -7.15
N ARG A 75 6.16 -6.57 -8.41
CA ARG A 75 7.49 -6.92 -8.92
C ARG A 75 8.10 -5.73 -9.66
N PRO A 76 9.02 -4.97 -9.05
CA PRO A 76 9.53 -3.75 -9.66
C PRO A 76 10.31 -3.98 -10.95
N SER A 77 10.95 -5.14 -11.11
CA SER A 77 11.75 -5.44 -12.30
C SER A 77 10.91 -5.56 -13.58
N THR A 78 9.63 -5.91 -13.47
CA THR A 78 8.74 -6.12 -14.61
C THR A 78 7.49 -5.25 -14.60
N GLY A 79 7.16 -4.60 -13.47
CA GLY A 79 5.91 -3.85 -13.31
C GLY A 79 4.67 -4.72 -13.11
N PHE A 80 4.86 -6.01 -12.76
CA PHE A 80 3.76 -6.94 -12.55
C PHE A 80 3.26 -6.90 -11.11
N TRP A 81 1.95 -7.00 -10.96
CA TRP A 81 1.25 -7.27 -9.72
C TRP A 81 0.83 -8.74 -9.70
N TYR A 82 1.00 -9.39 -8.56
CA TYR A 82 0.50 -10.74 -8.30
C TYR A 82 -0.37 -10.66 -7.06
N LEU A 83 -1.60 -11.16 -7.16
CA LEU A 83 -2.59 -11.05 -6.11
C LEU A 83 -3.17 -12.42 -5.82
N GLN A 84 -3.10 -12.85 -4.56
CA GLN A 84 -3.82 -14.02 -4.08
C GLN A 84 -5.06 -13.54 -3.35
N ARG A 85 -6.13 -13.33 -4.11
CA ARG A 85 -7.39 -12.81 -3.58
C ARG A 85 -8.15 -13.90 -2.84
N THR A 86 -8.75 -13.55 -1.71
CA THR A 86 -9.23 -14.51 -0.72
C THR A 86 -10.41 -15.33 -1.21
N THR A 87 -11.35 -14.69 -1.91
CA THR A 87 -12.54 -15.37 -2.49
C THR A 87 -12.51 -15.47 -4.01
N ALA A 88 -11.74 -14.62 -4.69
CA ALA A 88 -11.64 -14.57 -6.14
C ALA A 88 -10.39 -15.23 -6.73
N GLY A 89 -9.51 -15.79 -5.89
CA GLY A 89 -8.33 -16.54 -6.31
C GLY A 89 -7.22 -15.70 -6.94
N PHE A 90 -6.23 -16.40 -7.52
CA PHE A 90 -5.01 -15.81 -8.03
C PHE A 90 -5.20 -15.05 -9.35
N ILE A 91 -4.57 -13.87 -9.45
CA ILE A 91 -4.38 -13.14 -10.71
C ILE A 91 -2.97 -12.54 -10.80
N GLY A 92 -2.51 -12.34 -12.04
CA GLY A 92 -1.32 -11.56 -12.36
C GLY A 92 -1.68 -10.46 -13.36
N VAL A 93 -1.31 -9.22 -13.06
CA VAL A 93 -1.67 -8.04 -13.86
C VAL A 93 -0.42 -7.23 -14.17
N SER A 94 -0.22 -6.86 -15.43
CA SER A 94 0.84 -5.93 -15.83
C SER A 94 0.35 -4.50 -15.67
N PHE A 95 0.74 -3.81 -14.59
CA PHE A 95 0.34 -2.43 -14.32
C PHE A 95 1.48 -1.65 -13.65
N GLY A 96 2.32 -1.06 -14.48
CA GLY A 96 3.52 -0.33 -14.05
C GLY A 96 4.73 -0.72 -14.88
N GLN A 97 5.88 -0.23 -14.47
CA GLN A 97 7.17 -0.52 -15.10
C GLN A 97 8.31 -0.36 -14.09
N ASN A 98 9.53 -0.67 -14.52
CA ASN A 98 10.72 -0.44 -13.71
C ASN A 98 10.86 1.04 -13.33
N GLY A 99 11.07 1.30 -12.03
CA GLY A 99 11.20 2.64 -11.45
C GLY A 99 9.89 3.19 -10.88
N ASP A 100 8.76 2.52 -11.12
CA ASP A 100 7.49 2.86 -10.47
C ASP A 100 7.47 2.36 -9.02
N TYR A 101 6.79 3.11 -8.16
CA TYR A 101 6.47 2.72 -6.79
C TYR A 101 5.03 2.22 -6.75
N PRO A 102 4.74 1.07 -6.10
CA PRO A 102 3.36 0.69 -5.84
C PRO A 102 2.71 1.70 -4.90
N ALA A 103 1.42 1.93 -5.10
CA ALA A 103 0.65 2.92 -4.37
C ALA A 103 -0.84 2.53 -4.30
N GLU A 104 -1.12 1.27 -4.01
CA GLU A 104 -2.46 0.70 -3.85
C GLU A 104 -3.33 1.46 -2.83
N GLY A 105 -4.64 1.41 -3.04
CA GLY A 105 -5.66 2.03 -2.18
C GLY A 105 -7.01 2.12 -2.88
N ASP A 106 -8.10 2.35 -2.14
CA ASP A 106 -9.44 2.56 -2.69
C ASP A 106 -9.58 4.01 -3.18
N TYR A 107 -9.30 4.30 -4.45
CA TYR A 107 -9.33 5.66 -5.00
C TYR A 107 -10.70 6.06 -5.54
N ASP A 108 -11.58 5.09 -5.81
CA ASP A 108 -12.92 5.35 -6.33
C ASP A 108 -14.05 5.19 -5.30
N ALA A 109 -13.74 4.79 -4.07
CA ALA A 109 -14.64 4.49 -2.96
C ALA A 109 -15.65 3.38 -3.27
N ASP A 110 -15.20 2.32 -3.95
CA ASP A 110 -16.02 1.13 -4.17
C ASP A 110 -15.86 0.05 -3.09
N GLY A 111 -15.01 0.31 -2.10
CA GLY A 111 -14.71 -0.61 -1.00
C GLY A 111 -13.62 -1.64 -1.33
N LYS A 112 -12.98 -1.53 -2.50
CA LYS A 112 -11.87 -2.40 -2.92
C LYS A 112 -10.58 -1.62 -3.03
N THR A 113 -9.48 -2.33 -2.82
CA THR A 113 -8.15 -1.81 -3.08
C THR A 113 -7.92 -1.77 -4.59
N ASP A 114 -7.62 -0.58 -5.13
CA ASP A 114 -7.23 -0.43 -6.52
C ASP A 114 -5.73 -0.66 -6.71
N ILE A 115 -5.39 -1.13 -7.91
CA ILE A 115 -4.00 -1.22 -8.35
C ILE A 115 -3.55 0.16 -8.82
N ALA A 116 -2.48 0.69 -8.24
CA ALA A 116 -1.95 1.99 -8.59
C ALA A 116 -0.43 2.07 -8.45
N VAL A 117 0.18 2.94 -9.26
CA VAL A 117 1.61 3.23 -9.20
C VAL A 117 1.90 4.72 -9.27
N PHE A 118 2.93 5.17 -8.56
CA PHE A 118 3.55 6.47 -8.73
C PHE A 118 4.85 6.35 -9.52
N ARG A 119 5.02 7.19 -10.55
CA ARG A 119 6.19 7.26 -11.41
C ARG A 119 6.98 8.55 -11.14
N PRO A 120 8.02 8.51 -10.30
CA PRO A 120 8.77 9.72 -9.95
C PRO A 120 9.46 10.38 -11.15
N SER A 121 9.87 9.61 -12.17
CA SER A 121 10.53 10.17 -13.35
C SER A 121 9.66 11.16 -14.12
N THR A 122 8.34 11.06 -13.98
CA THR A 122 7.37 11.96 -14.64
C THR A 122 6.45 12.69 -13.66
N GLY A 123 6.40 12.28 -12.39
CA GLY A 123 5.49 12.79 -11.36
C GLY A 123 4.05 12.28 -11.50
N TYR A 124 3.80 11.29 -12.36
CA TYR A 124 2.45 10.79 -12.59
C TYR A 124 2.06 9.68 -11.61
N TRP A 125 0.81 9.74 -11.17
CA TRP A 125 0.06 8.63 -10.61
C TRP A 125 -0.73 7.97 -11.73
N TYR A 126 -0.66 6.64 -11.80
CA TYR A 126 -1.49 5.81 -12.65
C TYR A 126 -2.32 4.91 -11.75
N ILE A 127 -3.64 4.95 -11.91
CA ILE A 127 -4.58 4.21 -11.07
C ILE A 127 -5.49 3.39 -11.99
N SER A 128 -5.66 2.12 -11.69
CA SER A 128 -6.66 1.25 -12.29
C SER A 128 -7.79 1.07 -11.29
N GLY A 129 -8.69 2.04 -11.22
CA GLY A 129 -9.86 2.01 -10.35
C GLY A 129 -10.75 0.83 -10.70
N THR A 130 -11.19 0.09 -9.69
CA THR A 130 -11.90 -1.17 -9.87
C THR A 130 -13.26 -0.95 -10.53
N THR A 131 -13.94 0.17 -10.21
CA THR A 131 -15.20 0.58 -10.82
C THR A 131 -15.04 1.77 -11.75
N ALA A 132 -14.17 2.74 -11.41
CA ALA A 132 -13.96 3.96 -12.20
C ALA A 132 -13.06 3.76 -13.43
N GLY A 133 -12.32 2.65 -13.51
CA GLY A 133 -11.37 2.36 -14.57
C GLY A 133 -10.07 3.16 -14.47
N PHE A 134 -9.36 3.26 -15.60
CA PHE A 134 -8.03 3.85 -15.63
C PHE A 134 -8.05 5.39 -15.48
N SER A 135 -7.13 5.91 -14.67
CA SER A 135 -6.82 7.34 -14.60
C SER A 135 -5.31 7.60 -14.52
N ALA A 136 -4.90 8.78 -14.99
CA ALA A 136 -3.54 9.28 -14.87
C ALA A 136 -3.55 10.73 -14.39
N THR A 137 -2.89 11.03 -13.28
CA THR A 137 -2.83 12.38 -12.68
C THR A 137 -1.39 12.81 -12.47
N LEU A 138 -1.01 14.02 -12.89
CA LEU A 138 0.29 14.61 -12.54
C LEU A 138 0.23 15.18 -11.12
N PHE A 139 0.93 14.55 -10.17
CA PHE A 139 1.03 15.03 -8.80
C PHE A 139 2.31 14.50 -8.11
N GLY A 140 3.36 15.31 -8.12
CA GLY A 140 4.65 14.98 -7.51
C GLY A 140 5.82 15.16 -8.49
N ASN A 141 7.01 14.73 -8.09
CA ASN A 141 8.22 14.77 -8.91
C ASN A 141 9.23 13.67 -8.52
N SER A 142 10.44 13.72 -9.09
CA SER A 142 11.47 12.69 -8.92
C SER A 142 12.05 12.56 -7.51
N GLN A 143 11.87 13.56 -6.66
CA GLN A 143 12.34 13.57 -5.26
C GLN A 143 11.32 13.02 -4.27
N ASP A 144 10.13 12.69 -4.78
CA ASP A 144 8.97 12.33 -3.99
C ASP A 144 8.86 10.80 -3.82
N ARG A 145 8.29 10.37 -2.70
CA ARG A 145 7.87 9.00 -2.41
C ARG A 145 6.35 8.99 -2.20
N PRO A 146 5.61 8.06 -2.80
CA PRO A 146 4.16 8.01 -2.59
C PRO A 146 3.86 7.58 -1.16
N ALA A 147 2.78 8.13 -0.62
CA ALA A 147 2.28 7.83 0.70
C ALA A 147 0.74 7.93 0.69
N PRO A 148 0.05 7.15 -0.14
CA PRO A 148 -1.40 7.25 -0.27
C PRO A 148 -2.11 6.92 1.05
N GLY A 149 -3.31 7.48 1.24
CA GLY A 149 -4.15 7.24 2.40
C GLY A 149 -5.33 8.20 2.42
N ASP A 150 -6.34 7.93 3.23
CA ASP A 150 -7.47 8.85 3.42
C ASP A 150 -7.08 9.93 4.46
N TYR A 151 -6.76 11.13 3.99
CA TYR A 151 -6.29 12.24 4.84
C TYR A 151 -7.37 13.30 5.09
N ASP A 152 -8.53 13.21 4.46
CA ASP A 152 -9.67 14.09 4.73
C ASP A 152 -10.91 13.39 5.30
N GLY A 153 -10.88 12.07 5.45
CA GLY A 153 -11.88 11.24 6.09
C GLY A 153 -13.11 10.98 5.23
N ASP A 154 -13.00 11.10 3.91
CA ASP A 154 -14.12 10.90 2.99
C ASP A 154 -14.30 9.44 2.54
N GLY A 155 -13.41 8.55 2.97
CA GLY A 155 -13.41 7.14 2.58
C GLY A 155 -12.73 6.88 1.23
N LYS A 156 -12.11 7.89 0.60
CA LYS A 156 -11.25 7.71 -0.58
C LYS A 156 -9.79 7.83 -0.20
N THR A 157 -8.98 7.04 -0.89
CA THR A 157 -7.54 7.19 -0.85
C THR A 157 -7.13 8.47 -1.57
N ASP A 158 -6.43 9.34 -0.86
CA ASP A 158 -5.82 10.53 -1.40
C ASP A 158 -4.44 10.24 -2.00
N LYS A 159 -4.11 11.00 -3.05
CA LYS A 159 -2.75 11.02 -3.57
C LYS A 159 -1.91 11.90 -2.66
N ALA A 160 -0.91 11.30 -2.02
CA ALA A 160 0.01 12.03 -1.16
C ALA A 160 1.45 11.61 -1.43
N VAL A 161 2.36 12.58 -1.31
CA VAL A 161 3.78 12.37 -1.48
C VAL A 161 4.61 12.99 -0.37
N PHE A 162 5.69 12.32 0.01
CA PHE A 162 6.73 12.85 0.86
C PHE A 162 7.99 13.17 0.05
N ARG A 163 8.44 14.41 0.12
CA ARG A 163 9.66 14.88 -0.53
C ARG A 163 10.86 14.61 0.35
N THR A 164 11.62 13.58 -0.01
CA THR A 164 12.74 13.09 0.79
C THR A 164 13.90 14.09 0.94
N THR A 165 14.00 15.04 0.00
CA THR A 165 15.05 16.08 0.00
C THR A 165 14.72 17.29 0.87
N THR A 166 13.45 17.51 1.20
CA THR A 166 13.02 18.68 1.98
C THR A 166 12.30 18.32 3.25
N GLY A 167 11.78 17.09 3.42
CA GLY A 167 10.89 16.73 4.53
C GLY A 167 9.46 17.24 4.37
N GLY A 168 9.06 17.62 3.16
CA GLY A 168 7.74 18.20 2.88
C GLY A 168 6.73 17.12 2.50
N TRP A 169 5.54 17.19 3.07
CA TRP A 169 4.37 16.41 2.67
C TRP A 169 3.47 17.24 1.77
N TYR A 170 3.00 16.61 0.69
CA TYR A 170 2.08 17.22 -0.27
C TYR A 170 0.94 16.26 -0.56
N LEU A 171 -0.28 16.71 -0.34
CA LEU A 171 -1.50 15.91 -0.44
C LEU A 171 -2.44 16.57 -1.46
N GLN A 172 -2.99 15.76 -2.35
CA GLN A 172 -4.12 16.10 -3.20
C GLN A 172 -5.33 15.33 -2.67
N ARG A 173 -6.03 15.96 -1.73
CA ARG A 173 -7.15 15.34 -1.03
C ARG A 173 -8.42 15.37 -1.88
N SER A 174 -9.13 14.26 -1.91
CA SER A 174 -10.29 13.95 -2.73
C SER A 174 -11.39 15.01 -2.63
N THR A 175 -11.69 15.48 -1.41
CA THR A 175 -12.77 16.45 -1.14
C THR A 175 -12.27 17.75 -0.50
N ALA A 176 -11.15 17.70 0.20
CA ALA A 176 -10.57 18.87 0.89
C ALA A 176 -9.47 19.59 0.08
N GLY A 177 -9.18 19.14 -1.14
CA GLY A 177 -8.22 19.77 -2.05
C GLY A 177 -6.76 19.69 -1.56
N TYR A 178 -5.91 20.58 -2.08
CA TYR A 178 -4.47 20.54 -1.83
C TYR A 178 -4.08 20.93 -0.40
N LEU A 179 -3.14 20.20 0.18
CA LEU A 179 -2.46 20.54 1.43
C LEU A 179 -0.95 20.30 1.30
N GLY A 180 -0.15 21.27 1.73
CA GLY A 180 1.31 21.10 1.88
C GLY A 180 1.71 21.38 3.32
N VAL A 181 2.43 20.47 3.96
CA VAL A 181 2.91 20.64 5.34
C VAL A 181 4.35 20.19 5.47
N GLN A 182 5.09 20.84 6.36
CA GLN A 182 6.47 20.46 6.68
C GLN A 182 6.47 19.59 7.93
N PHE A 183 6.74 18.30 7.77
CA PHE A 183 6.75 17.34 8.87
C PHE A 183 7.68 16.15 8.54
N GLY A 184 8.73 15.95 9.34
CA GLY A 184 9.79 15.00 9.04
C GLY A 184 11.10 15.68 8.64
N ALA A 185 12.16 14.88 8.53
CA ALA A 185 13.52 15.30 8.22
C ALA A 185 14.01 14.71 6.88
N VAL A 186 15.10 15.26 6.38
CA VAL A 186 15.79 14.72 5.20
C VAL A 186 16.23 13.29 5.49
N GLY A 187 15.81 12.35 4.64
CA GLY A 187 16.12 10.93 4.79
C GLY A 187 15.04 10.09 5.46
N ASP A 188 13.97 10.69 5.99
CA ASP A 188 12.81 9.93 6.46
C ASP A 188 12.15 9.18 5.29
N LEU A 189 11.52 8.05 5.60
CA LEU A 189 10.69 7.31 4.66
C LEU A 189 9.24 7.40 5.12
N PRO A 190 8.30 7.78 4.23
CA PRO A 190 6.90 7.77 4.59
C PRO A 190 6.45 6.32 4.79
N VAL A 191 5.60 6.11 5.79
CA VAL A 191 4.79 4.92 5.89
C VAL A 191 3.35 5.37 5.58
N PRO A 192 2.73 4.85 4.52
CA PRO A 192 1.31 5.11 4.24
C PRO A 192 0.48 4.84 5.50
N ALA A 193 -0.39 5.78 5.86
CA ALA A 193 -1.25 5.65 7.02
C ALA A 193 -2.48 4.83 6.63
N ALA A 194 -2.60 3.63 7.17
CA ALA A 194 -3.85 2.86 7.18
C ALA A 194 -3.99 2.12 8.51
N TYR A 195 -3.82 2.81 9.65
CA TYR A 195 -4.09 2.21 10.96
C TYR A 195 -4.69 3.24 11.91
N VAL A 196 -5.91 3.68 11.60
CA VAL A 196 -6.80 4.24 12.63
C VAL A 196 -8.20 3.71 12.38
N SER A 197 -8.55 2.59 13.02
CA SER A 197 -9.97 2.33 13.32
C SER A 197 -10.34 3.21 14.51
N ASN A 198 -11.39 4.02 14.35
CA ASN A 198 -12.14 4.58 15.48
C ASN A 198 -13.07 3.50 16.06
#